data_AF-A0A3D5X957-F1
#
_entry.id   AF-A0A3D5X957-F1
#
_cell.length_a   1.000
_cell.length_b   1.000
_cell.length_c   1.000
_cell.angle_alpha   90.00
_cell.angle_beta   90.00
_cell.angle_gamma   90.00
#
_symmetry.space_group_name_H-M   'P 1'
#
loop_
_entity.id
_entity.type
_entity.pdbx_description
1 polymer ?
#
loop_
_entity_poly.entity_id
_entity_poly.type
_entity_poly.pdbx_seq_one_letter_code
_entity_poly.pdbx_strand_id
1 'polypeptide(L)' 'MKIFTGAQTRQIDGYTIEHEPIKSIDLMERASVALMQAYVSLYSSNRPVFIFAGPGNNGGDGI' A
#
# COMPACT_ATOMS: atom_id res chain seq x y z
N MET A 1 2.32 -17.39 12.36
CA MET A 1 2.25 -16.45 11.23
C MET A 1 0.81 -16.41 10.74
N LYS A 2 0.19 -15.23 10.63
CA LYS A 2 -1.16 -15.07 10.06
C LYS A 2 -0.99 -14.65 8.60
N ILE A 3 -1.54 -15.42 7.66
CA ILE A 3 -1.57 -15.09 6.23
C ILE A 3 -3.03 -14.95 5.83
N PHE A 4 -3.41 -13.79 5.31
CA PHE A 4 -4.79 -13.47 4.97
C PHE A 4 -5.07 -13.73 3.49
N THR A 5 -6.28 -14.18 3.18
CA THR A 5 -6.77 -14.25 1.80
C THR A 5 -7.09 -12.83 1.30
N GLY A 6 -7.18 -12.64 -0.02
CA GLY A 6 -7.58 -11.34 -0.58
C GLY A 6 -8.95 -10.86 -0.10
N ALA A 7 -9.88 -11.78 0.17
CA ALA A 7 -11.17 -11.45 0.77
C ALA A 7 -11.04 -10.94 2.21
N GLN A 8 -10.16 -11.56 3.01
CA GLN A 8 -9.88 -11.12 4.38
C GLN A 8 -9.17 -9.75 4.41
N THR A 9 -8.19 -9.51 3.54
CA THR A 9 -7.53 -8.20 3.43
C THR A 9 -8.54 -7.11 3.10
N ARG A 10 -9.44 -7.35 2.14
CA ARG A 10 -10.50 -6.39 1.79
C ARG A 10 -11.45 -6.09 2.96
N GLN A 11 -11.75 -7.07 3.80
CA GLN A 11 -12.54 -6.87 5.01
C GLN A 11 -11.78 -6.05 6.05
N ILE A 12 -10.48 -6.31 6.21
CA ILE A 12 -9.60 -5.57 7.14
C ILE A 12 -9.47 -4.10 6.71
N ASP A 13 -9.28 -3.83 5.42
CA ASP A 13 -9.22 -2.46 4.88
C ASP A 13 -10.52 -1.70 5.16
N GLY A 14 -11.66 -2.34 4.90
CA GLY A 14 -12.98 -1.76 5.19
C GLY A 14 -13.18 -1.46 6.66
N TYR A 15 -12.82 -2.41 7.54
CA TYR A 15 -12.87 -2.22 8.99
C TYR A 15 -11.98 -1.05 9.43
N THR A 16 -10.76 -0.95 8.90
CA THR A 16 -9.81 0.11 9.23
C THR A 16 -10.33 1.50 8.82
N ILE A 17 -10.88 1.62 7.60
CA ILE A 17 -11.49 2.85 7.10
C ILE A 17 -12.63 3.31 8.01
N GLU A 18 -13.51 2.37 8.41
CA GLU A 18 -14.67 2.67 9.26
C GLU A 18 -14.28 3.06 10.69
N HIS A 19 -13.29 2.38 11.28
CA HIS A 19 -12.95 2.52 12.69
C HIS A 19 -11.84 3.54 12.98
N GLU A 20 -11.01 3.88 11.99
CA GLU A 20 -10.02 4.98 12.08
C GLU A 20 -10.48 6.30 11.43
N PRO A 21 -11.79 6.46 11.22
CA PRO A 21 -12.44 7.36 10.23
C PRO A 21 -11.53 8.04 9.19
N ILE A 22 -10.78 7.25 8.43
CA ILE A 22 -9.93 7.75 7.33
C ILE A 22 -10.61 7.58 5.97
N LYS A 23 -10.20 8.34 4.96
CA LYS A 23 -10.64 8.07 3.58
C LYS A 23 -9.86 6.88 3.04
N SER A 24 -10.45 6.17 2.07
CA SER A 24 -9.75 5.08 1.37
C SER A 24 -8.41 5.50 0.75
N ILE A 25 -8.30 6.76 0.31
CA ILE A 25 -7.05 7.31 -0.24
C ILE A 25 -5.98 7.52 0.84
N ASP A 26 -6.38 7.82 2.07
CA ASP A 26 -5.44 7.98 3.17
C ASP A 26 -4.87 6.60 3.59
N LEU A 27 -5.66 5.53 3.46
CA LEU A 27 -5.18 4.16 3.66
C LEU A 27 -4.19 3.74 2.55
N MET A 28 -4.46 4.12 1.30
CA MET A 28 -3.56 3.90 0.16
C MET A 28 -2.22 4.62 0.37
N GLU A 29 -2.25 5.90 0.78
CA GLU A 29 -1.04 6.68 1.09
C GLU A 29 -0.15 5.97 2.14
N ARG A 30 -0.76 5.38 3.18
CA ARG A 30 -0.01 4.60 4.18
C ARG A 30 0.69 3.39 3.56
N ALA A 31 0.03 2.71 2.61
CA ALA A 31 0.62 1.58 1.89
C ALA A 31 1.79 2.03 1.00
N SER A 32 1.62 3.13 0.25
CA SER A 32 2.66 3.74 -0.59
C SER A 32 3.90 4.13 0.23
N VAL A 33 3.69 4.80 1.38
CA VAL A 33 4.76 5.19 2.30
C VAL A 33 5.49 3.97 2.85
N ALA A 34 4.76 2.95 3.30
CA ALA A 34 5.37 1.72 3.82
C ALA A 34 6.21 0.99 2.75
N LEU A 35 5.71 0.94 1.50
CA LEU A 35 6.43 0.37 0.37
C LEU A 35 7.72 1.14 0.09
N MET A 36 7.67 2.48 0.06
CA MET A 36 8.85 3.30 -0.20
C MET A 36 9.87 3.20 0.94
N GLN A 37 9.42 3.21 2.20
CA GLN A 37 10.28 3.00 3.36
C GLN A 37 11.01 1.65 3.31
N ALA A 38 10.30 0.58 2.96
CA ALA A 38 10.91 -0.72 2.74
C ALA A 38 11.94 -0.68 1.61
N TYR A 39 11.62 -0.06 0.48
CA TYR A 39 12.53 0.07 -0.66
C TYR A 39 13.82 0.80 -0.30
N VAL A 40 13.74 1.99 0.32
CA VAL A 40 14.92 2.80 0.67
C VAL A 40 15.79 2.16 1.75
N SER A 41 15.21 1.29 2.58
CA SER A 41 15.96 0.50 3.56
C SER A 41 16.84 -0.57 2.91
N LEU A 42 16.45 -1.05 1.73
CA LEU A 42 17.12 -2.13 1.01
C LEU A 42 18.04 -1.63 -0.10
N TYR A 43 17.75 -0.45 -0.66
CA TYR A 43 18.38 0.03 -1.89
C TYR A 43 18.73 1.51 -1.82
N SER A 44 19.90 1.85 -2.37
CA SER A 44 20.29 3.25 -2.55
C SER A 44 19.37 3.96 -3.54
N SER A 45 19.04 5.22 -3.27
CA SER A 45 18.28 6.09 -4.18
C SER A 45 19.08 6.65 -5.37
N ASN A 46 20.38 6.33 -5.49
CA ASN A 46 21.26 6.85 -6.53
C ASN A 46 21.16 6.08 -7.87
N ARG A 47 19.96 5.64 -8.23
CA ARG A 47 19.68 4.93 -9.47
C ARG A 47 18.23 5.16 -9.89
N PRO A 48 17.92 5.11 -11.20
CA PRO A 48 16.54 5.17 -11.66
C PRO A 48 15.69 4.05 -11.04
N VAL A 49 14.45 4.38 -10.67
CA VAL A 49 13.43 3.44 -10.21
C VAL A 49 12.31 3.43 -11.24
N PHE A 50 11.89 2.24 -11.66
CA PHE A 50 10.78 2.06 -12.59
C PHE A 50 9.62 1.44 -11.83
N ILE A 51 8.46 2.10 -11.84
CA ILE A 51 7.22 1.62 -11.24
C ILE A 51 6.27 1.22 -12.37
N PHE A 52 5.72 0.00 -12.27
CA PHE A 52 4.73 -0.52 -13.21
C PHE A 52 3.38 -0.61 -12.49
N ALA A 53 2.54 0.39 -12.69
CA ALA A 53 1.23 0.49 -12.05
C ALA A 53 0.12 -0.05 -12.98
N GLY A 54 -0.62 -1.06 -12.51
CA GLY A 54 -1.81 -1.56 -13.19
C GLY A 54 -3.06 -0.72 -12.87
N PRO A 55 -4.20 -0.96 -13.55
CA PRO A 55 -5.45 -0.33 -13.16
C PRO A 55 -5.96 -0.90 -11.82
N GLY A 56 -6.25 -0.02 -10.84
CA GLY A 56 -6.84 -0.40 -9.55
C GLY A 56 -6.02 0.07 -8.34
N ASN A 57 -6.37 -0.41 -7.15
CA ASN A 57 -5.80 0.09 -5.89
C ASN A 57 -4.29 -0.14 -5.78
N ASN A 58 -3.78 -1.30 -6.21
CA ASN A 58 -2.34 -1.59 -6.24
C ASN A 58 -1.57 -0.62 -7.17
N GLY A 59 -2.18 -0.24 -8.30
CA GLY A 59 -1.61 0.80 -9.14
C GLY A 59 -1.57 2.16 -8.45
N GLY A 60 -2.61 2.48 -7.66
CA GLY A 60 -2.65 3.67 -6.83
C GLY A 60 -1.55 3.71 -5.76
N ASP A 61 -1.20 2.57 -5.17
CA ASP A 61 -0.07 2.48 -4.21
C ASP A 61 1.29 2.84 -4.85
N GLY A 62 1.39 2.73 -6.18
CA GLY A 62 2.60 3.02 -6.95
C GLY A 62 2.70 4.45 -7.49
N ILE A 63 1.70 5.31 -7.24
CA ILE A 63 1.64 6.71 -7.69
C ILE A 63 1.86 7.62 -6.50
#